data_AF-A0A940NY48-F1
#
_entry.id   AF-A0A940NY48-F1
#
_cell.length_a   1.000
_cell.length_b   1.000
_cell.length_c   1.000
_cell.angle_alpha   90.00
_cell.angle_beta   90.00
_cell.angle_gamma   90.00
#
_symmetry.space_group_name_H-M   'P 1'
#
loop_
_entity.id
_entity.type
_entity.pdbx_description
1 polymer ?
#
loop_
_entity_poly.entity_id
_entity_poly.type
_entity_poly.pdbx_seq_one_letter_code
_entity_poly.pdbx_strand_id
1 'polypeptide(L)'
;MKNLDTAKIKNIVLTGHSGCGKTALAEALLYRAGIIDRIGKAADGNTVCDFDPEEIKRKYSINLSLASFEYSDFKINLLDVPGLIDFAAATNEGVYAGDTVIICVSAKSGVHVGTIKAFQAAKKLGKHILFVVTKIDDPNQDFYTVLNSLKENFGAAVCPVIVPEIVNNQFKSLVHLGRMKSYTYDK
;
A
#
# COMPACT_ATOMS: atom_id res chain seq x y z
N MET A 1 -28.93 6.43 -1.11
CA MET A 1 -27.74 5.55 -1.08
C MET A 1 -28.18 4.14 -1.42
N LYS A 2 -27.44 3.40 -2.28
CA LYS A 2 -27.67 1.96 -2.45
C LYS A 2 -27.63 1.30 -1.07
N ASN A 3 -28.60 0.45 -0.78
CA ASN A 3 -28.60 -0.36 0.43
C ASN A 3 -27.57 -1.48 0.22
N LEU A 4 -26.34 -1.24 0.66
CA LEU A 4 -25.25 -2.20 0.50
C LEU A 4 -25.23 -3.13 1.71
N ASP A 5 -25.11 -4.44 1.46
CA ASP A 5 -24.80 -5.41 2.50
C ASP A 5 -23.48 -5.02 3.19
N THR A 6 -23.48 -4.99 4.52
CA THR A 6 -22.29 -4.65 5.32
C THR A 6 -21.13 -5.60 5.03
N ALA A 7 -21.40 -6.85 4.66
CA ALA A 7 -20.38 -7.82 4.25
C ALA A 7 -19.62 -7.40 2.97
N LYS A 8 -20.23 -6.52 2.15
CA LYS A 8 -19.65 -5.98 0.91
C LYS A 8 -18.88 -4.67 1.13
N ILE A 9 -18.80 -4.17 2.36
CA ILE A 9 -17.96 -3.02 2.72
C ILE A 9 -16.58 -3.54 3.14
N LYS A 10 -15.52 -2.93 2.63
CA LYS A 10 -14.13 -3.26 2.98
C LYS A 10 -13.38 -2.01 3.40
N ASN A 11 -12.97 -1.97 4.67
CA ASN A 11 -12.10 -0.92 5.19
C ASN A 11 -10.65 -1.39 5.09
N ILE A 12 -9.89 -0.75 4.20
CA ILE A 12 -8.52 -1.13 3.87
C ILE A 12 -7.60 0.02 4.26
N VAL A 13 -6.56 -0.27 5.04
CA VAL A 13 -5.60 0.72 5.52
C VAL A 13 -4.29 0.55 4.78
N LEU A 14 -3.76 1.62 4.20
CA LEU A 14 -2.41 1.66 3.62
C LEU A 14 -1.46 2.26 4.65
N THR A 15 -0.50 1.47 5.12
CA THR A 15 0.49 1.88 6.12
C THR A 15 1.91 1.43 5.73
N GLY A 16 2.91 1.82 6.52
CA GLY A 16 4.33 1.62 6.22
C GLY A 16 5.14 2.91 6.34
N HIS A 17 6.47 2.76 6.25
CA HIS A 17 7.40 3.86 6.45
C HIS A 17 7.19 5.06 5.51
N SER A 18 7.68 6.24 5.89
CA SER A 18 7.64 7.41 5.02
C SER A 18 8.32 7.11 3.68
N GLY A 19 7.74 7.60 2.58
CA GLY A 19 8.27 7.39 1.24
C GLY A 19 8.18 5.96 0.69
N CYS A 20 7.54 5.00 1.40
CA CYS A 20 7.36 3.64 0.89
C CYS A 20 6.26 3.48 -0.17
N GLY A 21 5.63 4.57 -0.62
CA GLY A 21 4.67 4.54 -1.73
C GLY A 21 3.21 4.23 -1.38
N LYS A 22 2.79 4.43 -0.13
CA LYS A 22 1.38 4.26 0.29
C LYS A 22 0.41 5.10 -0.54
N THR A 23 0.62 6.41 -0.56
CA THR A 23 -0.22 7.36 -1.31
C THR A 23 -0.16 7.10 -2.82
N ALA A 24 1.02 6.76 -3.35
CA ALA A 24 1.14 6.37 -4.76
C ALA A 24 0.33 5.11 -5.10
N LEU A 25 0.28 4.14 -4.17
CA LEU A 25 -0.58 2.97 -4.30
C LEU A 25 -2.07 3.35 -4.21
N ALA A 26 -2.44 4.29 -3.33
CA ALA A 26 -3.80 4.82 -3.26
C ALA A 26 -4.25 5.43 -4.59
N GLU A 27 -3.43 6.31 -5.16
CA GLU A 27 -3.67 6.92 -6.48
C GLU A 27 -3.83 5.86 -7.58
N ALA A 28 -2.94 4.85 -7.61
CA ALA A 28 -3.02 3.78 -8.61
C ALA A 28 -4.31 2.94 -8.47
N LEU A 29 -4.77 2.69 -7.25
CA LEU A 29 -6.03 1.98 -6.99
C LEU A 29 -7.24 2.81 -7.42
N LEU A 30 -7.25 4.11 -7.11
CA LEU A 30 -8.32 5.03 -7.51
C LEU A 30 -8.40 5.17 -9.03
N TYR A 31 -7.24 5.30 -9.69
CA TYR A 31 -7.16 5.34 -11.14
C TYR A 31 -7.69 4.04 -11.75
N ARG A 32 -7.26 2.89 -11.21
CA ARG A 32 -7.72 1.58 -11.71
C ARG A 32 -9.21 1.35 -11.49
N ALA A 33 -9.80 1.94 -10.45
CA ALA A 33 -11.23 1.92 -10.20
C ALA A 33 -12.03 2.94 -11.05
N GLY A 34 -11.36 3.76 -11.86
CA GLY A 34 -12.01 4.77 -12.71
C GLY A 34 -12.52 5.99 -11.94
N ILE A 35 -11.99 6.24 -10.74
CA ILE A 35 -12.39 7.36 -9.87
C ILE A 35 -11.66 8.64 -10.23
N ILE A 36 -10.43 8.50 -10.74
CA ILE A 36 -9.62 9.61 -11.23
C ILE A 36 -9.11 9.29 -12.63
N ASP A 37 -9.00 10.32 -13.47
CA ASP A 37 -8.57 10.18 -14.86
C ASP A 37 -7.05 10.15 -15.03
N ARG A 38 -6.30 10.47 -13.97
CA ARG A 38 -4.83 10.49 -13.96
C ARG A 38 -4.29 10.13 -12.57
N ILE A 39 -3.13 9.49 -12.53
CA ILE A 39 -2.41 9.18 -11.27
C ILE A 39 -1.67 10.43 -10.79
N GLY A 40 -1.99 10.91 -9.59
CA GLY A 40 -1.28 12.02 -8.95
C GLY A 40 0.09 11.62 -8.39
N LYS A 41 0.91 12.63 -8.11
CA LYS A 41 2.23 12.52 -7.50
C LYS A 41 2.34 13.53 -6.37
N ALA A 42 2.73 13.06 -5.18
CA ALA A 42 2.94 13.93 -4.01
C ALA A 42 3.96 15.04 -4.29
N ALA A 43 4.97 14.76 -5.13
CA ALA A 43 5.97 15.74 -5.54
C ALA A 43 5.39 16.94 -6.31
N ASP A 44 4.27 16.72 -7.00
CA ASP A 44 3.56 17.71 -7.82
C ASP A 44 2.35 18.31 -7.07
N GLY A 45 2.07 17.85 -5.85
CA GLY A 45 1.00 18.37 -5.01
C GLY A 45 -0.41 18.11 -5.53
N ASN A 46 -0.62 17.01 -6.24
CA ASN A 46 -1.87 16.72 -6.96
C ASN A 46 -2.45 15.32 -6.68
N THR A 47 -2.04 14.68 -5.59
CA THR A 47 -2.65 13.42 -5.14
C THR A 47 -4.03 13.70 -4.52
N VAL A 48 -4.92 12.72 -4.59
CA VAL A 48 -6.24 12.78 -3.94
C VAL A 48 -6.09 12.74 -2.42
N CYS A 49 -5.13 11.96 -1.92
CA CYS A 49 -4.98 11.75 -0.48
C CYS A 49 -4.24 12.87 0.25
N ASP A 50 -3.32 13.61 -0.39
CA ASP A 50 -2.54 14.70 0.22
C ASP A 50 -3.09 16.07 -0.22
N PHE A 51 -4.32 16.40 0.20
CA PHE A 51 -5.00 17.63 -0.20
C PHE A 51 -4.79 18.81 0.75
N ASP A 52 -4.20 18.59 1.93
CA ASP A 52 -3.92 19.68 2.87
C ASP A 52 -2.78 20.59 2.35
N PRO A 53 -2.89 21.92 2.47
CA PRO A 53 -1.84 22.84 2.01
C PRO A 53 -0.44 22.55 2.59
N GLU A 54 -0.34 22.08 3.84
CA GLU A 54 0.95 21.72 4.42
C GLU A 54 1.49 20.40 3.86
N GLU A 55 0.63 19.44 3.52
CA GLU A 55 1.04 18.21 2.84
C GLU A 55 1.56 18.49 1.43
N ILE A 56 0.86 19.34 0.67
CA ILE A 56 1.28 19.79 -0.66
C ILE A 56 2.63 20.50 -0.60
N LYS A 57 2.80 21.42 0.37
CA LYS A 57 4.03 22.18 0.56
C LYS A 57 5.21 21.31 1.00
N ARG A 58 4.97 20.35 1.91
CA ARG A 58 6.02 19.50 2.49
C ARG A 58 6.29 18.23 1.67
N LYS A 59 5.38 17.88 0.75
CA LYS A 59 5.46 16.71 -0.15
C LYS A 59 5.46 15.38 0.61
N TYR A 60 4.81 15.34 1.77
CA TYR A 60 4.54 14.13 2.54
C TYR A 60 3.23 14.25 3.30
N SER A 61 2.55 13.11 3.51
CA SER A 61 1.30 13.03 4.24
C SER A 61 1.51 13.31 5.74
N ILE A 62 0.59 14.10 6.30
CA ILE A 62 0.50 14.50 7.70
C ILE A 62 -0.77 13.91 8.32
N ASN A 63 -1.86 13.91 7.56
CA ASN A 63 -3.18 13.50 7.99
C ASN A 63 -3.51 12.10 7.47
N LEU A 64 -4.42 11.41 8.18
CA LEU A 64 -5.11 10.26 7.61
C LEU A 64 -6.09 10.77 6.56
N SER A 65 -6.07 10.16 5.37
CA SER A 65 -6.99 10.46 4.28
C SER A 65 -7.90 9.27 3.98
N LEU A 66 -9.16 9.54 3.63
CA LEU A 66 -10.16 8.53 3.30
C LEU A 66 -10.62 8.71 1.85
N ALA A 67 -10.38 7.70 1.01
CA ALA A 67 -10.92 7.61 -0.34
C ALA A 67 -11.92 6.45 -0.42
N SER A 68 -13.14 6.72 -0.88
CA SER A 68 -14.21 5.72 -0.96
C SER A 68 -14.64 5.47 -2.40
N PHE A 69 -14.70 4.21 -2.83
CA PHE A 69 -15.07 3.85 -4.20
C PHE A 69 -15.73 2.47 -4.30
N GLU A 70 -16.54 2.27 -5.35
CA GLU A 70 -17.07 0.94 -5.69
C GLU A 70 -16.09 0.23 -6.62
N TYR A 71 -15.80 -1.05 -6.35
CA TYR A 71 -15.02 -1.90 -7.25
C TYR A 71 -15.65 -3.29 -7.30
N SER A 72 -16.08 -3.71 -8.48
CA SER A 72 -16.94 -4.89 -8.64
C SER A 72 -18.19 -4.77 -7.73
N ASP A 73 -18.49 -5.77 -6.90
CA ASP A 73 -19.63 -5.76 -5.98
C ASP A 73 -19.31 -5.17 -4.59
N PHE A 74 -18.12 -4.63 -4.38
CA PHE A 74 -17.67 -4.14 -3.07
C PHE A 74 -17.61 -2.62 -3.01
N LYS A 75 -17.94 -2.06 -1.84
CA LYS A 75 -17.57 -0.69 -1.48
C LYS A 75 -16.26 -0.73 -0.70
N ILE A 76 -15.25 -0.06 -1.23
CA ILE A 76 -13.93 0.04 -0.62
C ILE A 76 -13.80 1.42 0.03
N ASN A 77 -13.43 1.43 1.30
CA ASN A 77 -12.99 2.60 2.04
C ASN A 77 -11.49 2.44 2.24
N LEU A 78 -10.70 3.23 1.53
CA LEU A 78 -9.24 3.20 1.55
C LEU A 78 -8.73 4.31 2.47
N LEU A 79 -8.08 3.92 3.56
CA LEU A 79 -7.49 4.82 4.55
C LEU A 79 -5.99 4.91 4.29
N ASP A 80 -5.52 6.01 3.72
CA ASP A 80 -4.09 6.30 3.55
C ASP A 80 -3.57 6.99 4.82
N VAL A 81 -2.61 6.38 5.51
CA VAL A 81 -2.06 6.92 6.76
C VAL A 81 -0.67 7.51 6.57
N PRO A 82 -0.31 8.56 7.32
CA PRO A 82 1.03 9.15 7.26
C PRO A 82 2.09 8.14 7.70
N GLY A 83 3.26 8.20 7.05
CA GLY A 83 4.36 7.23 7.28
C GLY A 83 5.49 7.72 8.20
N LEU A 84 5.45 8.98 8.63
CA LEU A 84 6.44 9.53 9.56
C LEU A 84 6.12 9.10 10.99
N ILE A 85 7.17 8.87 11.77
CA ILE A 85 7.05 8.35 13.13
C ILE A 85 6.33 9.33 14.06
N ASP A 86 6.45 10.63 13.79
CA ASP A 86 5.79 11.70 14.54
C ASP A 86 4.26 11.63 14.42
N PHE A 87 3.75 10.98 13.37
CA PHE A 87 2.32 10.77 13.11
C PHE A 87 1.87 9.33 13.39
N ALA A 88 2.56 8.62 14.30
CA ALA A 88 2.22 7.25 14.67
C ALA A 88 0.80 7.10 15.25
N ALA A 89 0.23 8.15 15.85
CA ALA A 89 -1.15 8.17 16.32
C ALA A 89 -2.14 7.89 15.18
N ALA A 90 -2.02 8.63 14.07
CA ALA A 90 -2.86 8.44 12.88
C ALA A 90 -2.70 7.04 12.27
N THR A 91 -1.49 6.47 12.31
CA THR A 91 -1.28 5.07 11.90
C THR A 91 -2.08 4.10 12.77
N ASN A 92 -2.05 4.27 14.10
CA ASN A 92 -2.78 3.39 15.02
C ASN A 92 -4.30 3.56 14.88
N GLU A 93 -4.78 4.79 14.69
CA GLU A 93 -6.19 5.08 14.44
C GLU A 93 -6.68 4.42 13.14
N GLY A 94 -5.90 4.55 12.05
CA GLY A 94 -6.20 3.88 10.79
C GLY A 94 -6.27 2.36 10.95
N VAL A 95 -5.22 1.76 11.55
CA VAL A 95 -5.19 0.31 11.80
C VAL A 95 -6.36 -0.15 12.69
N TYR A 96 -6.76 0.66 13.67
CA TYR A 96 -7.92 0.37 14.50
C TYR A 96 -9.23 0.37 13.69
N ALA A 97 -9.41 1.39 12.82
CA ALA A 97 -10.61 1.57 12.00
C ALA A 97 -10.73 0.58 10.83
N GLY A 98 -9.61 0.07 10.30
CA GLY A 98 -9.60 -0.86 9.16
C GLY A 98 -9.79 -2.33 9.54
N ASP A 99 -10.30 -3.14 8.62
CA ASP A 99 -10.39 -4.60 8.76
C ASP A 99 -9.15 -5.28 8.18
N THR A 100 -8.63 -4.71 7.10
CA THR A 100 -7.44 -5.17 6.38
C THR A 100 -6.36 -4.08 6.39
N VAL A 101 -5.14 -4.46 6.71
CA VAL A 101 -3.97 -3.60 6.75
C VAL A 101 -2.99 -4.02 5.67
N ILE A 102 -2.79 -3.15 4.69
CA ILE A 102 -1.77 -3.28 3.65
C ILE A 102 -0.54 -2.49 4.09
N ILE A 103 0.53 -3.21 4.39
CA ILE A 103 1.82 -2.65 4.78
C ILE A 103 2.69 -2.53 3.53
N CYS A 104 2.87 -1.30 3.06
CA CYS A 104 3.74 -0.97 1.93
C CYS A 104 5.21 -0.99 2.36
N VAL A 105 6.04 -1.68 1.60
CA VAL A 105 7.49 -1.81 1.82
C VAL A 105 8.19 -1.51 0.50
N SER A 106 9.13 -0.56 0.47
CA SER A 106 9.76 -0.19 -0.79
C SER A 106 10.86 -1.19 -1.16
N ALA A 107 10.90 -1.65 -2.41
CA ALA A 107 11.92 -2.57 -2.93
C ALA A 107 13.34 -1.97 -2.89
N LYS A 108 13.44 -0.64 -2.75
CA LYS A 108 14.70 0.10 -2.64
C LYS A 108 15.20 0.21 -1.19
N SER A 109 14.28 0.37 -0.24
CA SER A 109 14.61 0.75 1.13
C SER A 109 14.36 -0.37 2.15
N GLY A 110 13.56 -1.37 1.79
CA GLY A 110 13.30 -2.55 2.61
C GLY A 110 12.46 -2.27 3.86
N VAL A 111 12.61 -3.17 4.83
CA VAL A 111 11.87 -3.15 6.10
C VAL A 111 12.44 -2.08 7.02
N HIS A 112 11.57 -1.23 7.56
CA HIS A 112 11.95 -0.21 8.54
C HIS A 112 11.16 -0.36 9.83
N VAL A 113 11.54 0.42 10.85
CA VAL A 113 10.83 0.50 12.15
C VAL A 113 9.33 0.78 11.96
N GLY A 114 8.95 1.63 10.99
CA GLY A 114 7.56 1.89 10.67
C GLY A 114 6.80 0.64 10.19
N THR A 115 7.44 -0.20 9.36
CA THR A 115 6.89 -1.49 8.91
C THR A 115 6.64 -2.43 10.10
N ILE A 116 7.61 -2.53 11.01
CA ILE A 116 7.53 -3.41 12.19
C ILE A 116 6.40 -2.95 13.13
N LYS A 117 6.33 -1.64 13.42
CA LYS A 117 5.29 -1.06 14.28
C LYS A 117 3.89 -1.27 13.69
N ALA A 118 3.72 -1.05 12.38
CA ALA A 118 2.45 -1.29 11.69
C ALA A 118 2.02 -2.76 11.79
N PHE A 119 2.95 -3.69 11.54
CA PHE A 119 2.69 -5.13 11.67
C PHE A 119 2.27 -5.51 13.09
N GLN A 120 2.99 -5.03 14.10
CA GLN A 120 2.67 -5.29 15.51
C GLN A 120 1.29 -4.73 15.90
N ALA A 121 0.96 -3.51 15.47
CA ALA A 121 -0.34 -2.89 15.72
C ALA A 121 -1.48 -3.71 15.09
N ALA A 122 -1.34 -4.09 13.82
CA ALA A 122 -2.33 -4.88 13.10
C ALA A 122 -2.49 -6.28 13.72
N LYS A 123 -1.38 -6.95 14.05
CA LYS A 123 -1.38 -8.27 14.68
C LYS A 123 -2.03 -8.25 16.07
N LYS A 124 -1.74 -7.24 16.88
CA LYS A 124 -2.33 -7.05 18.22
C LYS A 124 -3.86 -6.95 18.16
N LEU A 125 -4.38 -6.33 17.11
CA LEU A 125 -5.81 -6.12 16.91
C LEU A 125 -6.49 -7.22 16.07
N GLY A 126 -5.76 -8.30 15.74
CA GLY A 126 -6.30 -9.43 14.96
C GLY A 126 -6.72 -9.07 13.54
N LYS A 127 -6.12 -8.03 12.94
CA LYS A 127 -6.46 -7.57 11.59
C LYS A 127 -5.90 -8.50 10.52
N HIS A 128 -6.51 -8.50 9.34
CA HIS A 128 -5.92 -9.15 8.16
C HIS A 128 -4.72 -8.32 7.67
N ILE A 129 -3.59 -8.96 7.39
CA ILE A 129 -2.35 -8.27 7.03
C ILE A 129 -1.89 -8.71 5.65
N LEU A 130 -1.63 -7.74 4.78
CA LEU A 130 -0.98 -7.96 3.49
C LEU A 130 0.28 -7.09 3.42
N PHE A 131 1.32 -7.59 2.78
CA PHE A 131 2.47 -6.78 2.39
C PHE A 131 2.40 -6.46 0.91
N VAL A 132 2.69 -5.21 0.55
CA VAL A 132 2.87 -4.81 -0.85
C VAL A 132 4.27 -4.25 -0.99
N VAL A 133 5.08 -4.90 -1.84
CA VAL A 133 6.41 -4.40 -2.17
C VAL A 133 6.28 -3.39 -3.32
N THR A 134 6.53 -2.13 -3.05
CA THR A 134 6.42 -1.01 -4.00
C THR A 134 7.76 -0.68 -4.63
N LYS A 135 7.78 0.20 -5.65
CA LYS A 135 9.02 0.65 -6.33
C LYS A 135 9.85 -0.49 -6.95
N ILE A 136 9.17 -1.54 -7.40
CA ILE A 136 9.79 -2.69 -8.10
C ILE A 136 10.28 -2.32 -9.51
N ASP A 137 9.97 -1.10 -9.96
CA ASP A 137 10.42 -0.46 -11.19
C ASP A 137 11.70 0.37 -11.02
N ASP A 138 12.19 0.59 -9.78
CA ASP A 138 13.48 1.26 -9.54
C ASP A 138 14.63 0.38 -10.05
N PRO A 139 15.60 0.91 -10.83
CA PRO A 139 16.74 0.12 -11.33
C PRO A 139 17.60 -0.53 -10.23
N ASN A 140 17.57 0.00 -9.01
CA ASN A 140 18.31 -0.50 -7.85
C ASN A 140 17.41 -1.27 -6.88
N GLN A 141 16.25 -1.74 -7.34
CA GLN A 141 15.36 -2.59 -6.53
C GLN A 141 15.96 -3.97 -6.30
N ASP A 142 15.67 -4.55 -5.14
CA ASP A 142 15.91 -5.98 -4.89
C ASP A 142 14.73 -6.60 -4.12
N PHE A 143 13.71 -6.99 -4.89
CA PHE A 143 12.52 -7.64 -4.36
C PHE A 143 12.84 -8.88 -3.51
N TYR A 144 13.80 -9.72 -3.91
CA TYR A 144 14.07 -10.98 -3.24
C TYR A 144 14.78 -10.77 -1.90
N THR A 145 15.68 -9.81 -1.82
CA THR A 145 16.26 -9.36 -0.54
C THR A 145 15.19 -8.80 0.39
N VAL A 146 14.27 -7.97 -0.12
CA VAL A 146 13.15 -7.47 0.70
C VAL A 146 12.23 -8.60 1.16
N LEU A 147 11.92 -9.58 0.30
CA LEU A 147 11.12 -10.74 0.66
C LEU A 147 11.78 -11.58 1.77
N ASN A 148 13.09 -11.80 1.68
CA ASN A 148 13.83 -12.50 2.73
C ASN A 148 13.81 -11.71 4.04
N SER A 149 14.04 -10.40 3.99
CA SER A 149 13.94 -9.53 5.15
C SER A 149 12.55 -9.54 5.80
N LEU A 150 11.46 -9.58 5.00
CA LEU A 150 10.11 -9.74 5.50
C LEU A 150 9.94 -11.07 6.24
N LYS A 151 10.45 -12.17 5.69
CA LYS A 151 10.39 -13.50 6.34
C LYS A 151 11.19 -13.55 7.63
N GLU A 152 12.37 -12.93 7.67
CA GLU A 152 13.21 -12.86 8.87
C GLU A 152 12.52 -12.07 10.00
N ASN A 153 11.86 -10.94 9.66
CA ASN A 153 11.24 -10.07 10.66
C ASN A 153 9.85 -10.57 11.12
N PHE A 154 9.08 -11.20 10.22
CA PHE A 154 7.66 -11.51 10.46
C PHE A 154 7.33 -13.00 10.44
N GLY A 155 8.31 -13.84 10.14
CA GLY A 155 8.23 -15.30 10.17
C GLY A 155 7.85 -15.95 8.83
N ALA A 156 7.92 -17.28 8.83
CA ALA A 156 7.67 -18.11 7.63
C ALA A 156 6.24 -18.00 7.06
N ALA A 157 5.30 -17.42 7.81
CA ALA A 157 3.94 -17.16 7.33
C ALA A 157 3.90 -16.08 6.22
N VAL A 158 4.97 -15.30 6.03
CA VAL A 158 5.09 -14.40 4.87
C VAL A 158 5.30 -15.23 3.61
N CYS A 159 4.21 -15.44 2.88
CA CYS A 159 4.18 -16.17 1.63
C CYS A 159 3.86 -15.23 0.46
N PRO A 160 4.72 -15.13 -0.57
CA PRO A 160 4.41 -14.31 -1.73
C PRO A 160 3.30 -14.97 -2.56
N VAL A 161 2.27 -14.20 -2.92
CA VAL A 161 1.21 -14.64 -3.86
C VAL A 161 1.52 -14.16 -5.28
N ILE A 162 2.15 -13.00 -5.38
CA ILE A 162 2.57 -12.35 -6.62
C ILE A 162 4.05 -11.99 -6.47
N VAL A 163 4.84 -12.32 -7.48
CA VAL A 163 6.28 -12.01 -7.54
C VAL A 163 6.62 -11.34 -8.88
N PRO A 164 7.60 -10.43 -8.92
CA PRO A 164 8.09 -9.88 -10.17
C PRO A 164 8.97 -10.88 -10.91
N GLU A 165 8.76 -10.99 -12.21
CA GLU A 165 9.74 -11.55 -13.14
C GLU A 165 10.73 -10.44 -13.50
N ILE A 166 12.00 -10.63 -13.14
CA ILE A 166 13.10 -9.70 -13.42
C ILE A 166 14.07 -10.38 -14.38
N VAL A 167 14.32 -9.74 -15.51
CA VAL A 167 15.25 -10.23 -16.55
C VAL A 167 16.26 -9.13 -16.83
N ASN A 168 17.56 -9.46 -16.78
CA ASN A 168 18.65 -8.49 -16.96
C ASN A 168 18.51 -7.24 -16.08
N ASN A 169 18.13 -7.43 -14.81
CA ASN A 169 17.90 -6.37 -13.84
C ASN A 169 16.76 -5.39 -14.20
N GLN A 170 15.86 -5.78 -15.11
CA GLN A 170 14.67 -5.01 -15.47
C GLN A 170 13.40 -5.78 -15.15
N PHE A 171 12.42 -5.07 -14.60
CA PHE A 171 11.08 -5.59 -14.41
C PHE A 171 10.46 -5.96 -15.76
N LYS A 172 9.94 -7.19 -15.88
CA LYS A 172 9.31 -7.71 -17.09
C LYS A 172 7.82 -7.98 -16.91
N SER A 173 7.45 -8.67 -15.85
CA SER A 173 6.05 -9.09 -15.61
C SER A 173 5.79 -9.33 -14.12
N LEU A 174 4.52 -9.47 -13.75
CA LEU A 174 4.10 -10.00 -12.44
C LEU A 174 3.58 -11.42 -12.61
N VAL A 175 4.15 -12.37 -11.87
CA VAL A 175 3.71 -13.77 -11.84
C VAL A 175 2.82 -13.99 -10.63
N HIS A 176 1.57 -14.38 -10.87
CA HIS A 176 0.64 -14.78 -9.83
C HIS A 176 0.73 -16.29 -9.60
N LEU A 177 1.36 -16.68 -8.49
CA LEU A 177 1.68 -18.07 -8.18
C LEU A 177 0.43 -18.94 -7.97
N GLY A 178 -0.59 -18.42 -7.30
CA GLY A 178 -1.86 -19.16 -7.11
C GLY A 178 -2.67 -19.38 -8.39
N ARG A 179 -2.46 -18.57 -9.45
CA ARG A 179 -3.15 -18.70 -10.74
C ARG A 179 -2.29 -19.33 -11.82
N MET A 180 -0.99 -19.49 -11.57
CA MET A 180 0.01 -19.91 -12.54
C MET A 180 -0.04 -19.07 -13.83
N LYS A 181 -0.18 -17.74 -13.67
CA LYS A 181 -0.24 -16.78 -14.80
C LYS A 181 0.75 -15.64 -14.61
N SER A 182 1.34 -15.20 -15.72
CA SER A 182 2.15 -13.98 -15.82
C SER A 182 1.34 -12.85 -16.44
N TYR A 183 1.53 -11.64 -15.94
CA TYR A 183 0.87 -10.41 -16.39
C TYR A 183 1.92 -9.37 -16.77
N THR A 184 1.88 -8.93 -18.02
CA THR A 184 2.64 -7.78 -18.51
C THR A 184 1.77 -6.55 -18.49
N TYR A 185 2.38 -5.38 -18.32
CA TYR A 185 1.69 -4.09 -18.37
C TYR A 185 2.30 -3.29 -19.51
N ASP A 186 1.43 -2.72 -20.35
CA ASP A 186 1.85 -1.77 -21.37
C ASP A 186 2.38 -0.50 -20.69
N LYS A 187 3.41 0.11 -21.28
CA LYS A 187 4.01 1.36 -20.79
C LYS A 187 3.16 2.57 -21.12
#